data_AF-A0A844CNU7-F1
#
_entry.id   AF-A0A844CNU7-F1
#
_cell.length_a   1.000
_cell.length_b   1.000
_cell.length_c   1.000
_cell.angle_alpha   90.00
_cell.angle_beta   90.00
_cell.angle_gamma   90.00
#
_symmetry.space_group_name_H-M   'P 1'
#
loop_
_entity.id
_entity.type
_entity.pdbx_description
1 polymer ?
#
loop_
_entity_poly.entity_id
_entity_poly.type
_entity_poly.pdbx_seq_one_letter_code
_entity_poly.pdbx_strand_id
1 'polypeptide(L)'
;MSKSTRNAKEIIEQEYPEFPETILHAELCRACARVDGRSIKQALRAYAKERIVKVDSKPLKGALEQMASSLFPETEIARIRSCVGRMESALVKTFGVKRA
;
A
#
# COMPACT_ATOMS: atom_id res chain seq x y z
N MET A 1 -23.90 -20.33 5.43
CA MET A 1 -22.80 -19.36 5.24
C MET A 1 -22.76 -19.02 3.75
N SER A 2 -23.08 -17.77 3.39
CA SER A 2 -22.97 -17.31 2.00
C SER A 2 -21.49 -17.37 1.58
N LYS A 3 -21.15 -18.16 0.55
CA LYS A 3 -19.83 -18.10 -0.08
C LYS A 3 -19.73 -16.71 -0.70
N SER A 4 -18.89 -15.84 -0.13
CA SER A 4 -18.57 -14.56 -0.77
C SER A 4 -18.09 -14.87 -2.19
N THR A 5 -18.80 -14.39 -3.22
CA THR A 5 -18.41 -14.49 -4.63
C THR A 5 -17.09 -13.76 -4.92
N ARG A 6 -16.70 -12.86 -4.00
CA ARG A 6 -15.51 -12.01 -4.12
C ARG A 6 -14.21 -12.81 -3.96
N ASN A 7 -13.24 -12.52 -4.81
CA ASN A 7 -11.88 -13.05 -4.70
C ASN A 7 -11.07 -12.29 -3.62
N ALA A 8 -9.87 -12.77 -3.30
CA ALA A 8 -9.07 -12.20 -2.21
C ALA A 8 -8.71 -10.72 -2.44
N LYS A 9 -8.47 -10.31 -3.69
CA LYS A 9 -8.16 -8.91 -4.05
C LYS A 9 -9.37 -8.00 -3.79
N GLU A 10 -10.54 -8.40 -4.25
CA GLU A 10 -11.80 -7.64 -4.06
C GLU A 10 -12.13 -7.47 -2.57
N ILE A 11 -11.85 -8.49 -1.75
CA ILE A 11 -12.00 -8.39 -0.29
C ILE A 11 -11.02 -7.37 0.29
N ILE A 12 -9.75 -7.35 -0.14
CA ILE A 12 -8.77 -6.38 0.34
C ILE A 12 -9.12 -4.96 -0.09
N GLU A 13 -9.55 -4.77 -1.33
CA GLU A 13 -9.97 -3.47 -1.84
C GLU A 13 -11.17 -2.91 -1.07
N GLN A 14 -12.09 -3.77 -0.63
CA GLN A 14 -13.26 -3.34 0.14
C GLN A 14 -12.96 -3.13 1.63
N GLU A 15 -12.29 -4.09 2.28
CA GLU A 15 -12.13 -4.11 3.74
C GLU A 15 -10.86 -3.38 4.20
N TYR A 16 -9.86 -3.24 3.32
CA TYR A 16 -8.58 -2.59 3.61
C TYR A 16 -8.14 -1.63 2.48
N PRO A 17 -9.02 -0.70 2.02
CA PRO A 17 -8.78 0.15 0.85
C PRO A 17 -7.53 1.03 0.98
N GLU A 18 -7.15 1.36 2.22
CA GLU A 18 -6.00 2.21 2.51
C GLU A 18 -4.67 1.66 1.96
N PHE A 19 -4.52 0.34 1.84
CA PHE A 19 -3.31 -0.30 1.30
C PHE A 19 -3.17 -0.10 -0.22
N PRO A 20 -4.10 -0.58 -1.07
CA PRO A 20 -4.02 -0.37 -2.51
C PRO A 20 -4.05 1.13 -2.87
N GLU A 21 -4.81 1.95 -2.16
CA GLU A 21 -4.83 3.39 -2.36
C GLU A 21 -3.47 4.04 -2.06
N THR A 22 -2.82 3.64 -0.96
CA THR A 22 -1.48 4.14 -0.62
C THR A 22 -0.43 3.76 -1.67
N ILE A 23 -0.52 2.53 -2.21
CA ILE A 23 0.38 2.08 -3.29
C ILE A 23 0.15 2.93 -4.55
N LEU A 24 -1.11 3.13 -4.94
CA LEU A 24 -1.48 3.91 -6.12
C LEU A 24 -0.97 5.36 -6.02
N HIS A 25 -1.25 6.04 -4.91
CA HIS A 25 -0.82 7.43 -4.71
C HIS A 25 0.70 7.57 -4.62
N ALA A 26 1.41 6.61 -4.02
CA ALA A 26 2.87 6.62 -3.97
C ALA A 26 3.49 6.48 -5.37
N GLU A 27 2.96 5.57 -6.20
CA GLU A 27 3.41 5.40 -7.57
C GLU A 27 3.08 6.61 -8.46
N LEU A 28 1.91 7.22 -8.27
CA LEU A 28 1.56 8.47 -8.94
C LEU A 28 2.52 9.60 -8.54
N CYS A 29 2.80 9.76 -7.24
CA CYS A 29 3.77 10.73 -6.73
C CYS A 29 5.15 10.52 -7.37
N ARG A 30 5.61 9.26 -7.45
CA ARG A 30 6.87 8.88 -8.11
C ARG A 30 6.87 9.24 -9.59
N ALA A 31 5.80 8.92 -10.31
CA ALA A 31 5.67 9.20 -11.74
C ALA A 31 5.67 10.71 -12.02
N CYS A 32 4.89 11.50 -11.28
CA CYS A 32 4.87 12.96 -11.41
C CYS A 32 6.24 13.57 -11.10
N ALA A 33 6.89 13.18 -9.99
CA ALA A 33 8.22 13.69 -9.66
C ALA A 33 9.24 13.40 -10.77
N ARG A 34 9.17 12.22 -11.40
CA ARG A 34 10.02 11.87 -12.54
C ARG A 34 9.76 12.75 -13.76
N VAL A 35 8.49 12.95 -14.13
CA VAL A 35 8.11 13.78 -15.29
C VAL A 35 8.51 15.24 -15.08
N ASP A 36 8.36 15.75 -13.85
CA ASP A 36 8.67 17.13 -13.48
C ASP A 36 10.18 17.37 -13.25
N GLY A 37 11.04 16.34 -13.34
CA GLY A 37 12.46 16.45 -13.00
C GLY A 37 12.74 16.73 -11.52
N ARG A 38 11.77 16.47 -10.63
CA ARG A 38 11.89 16.65 -9.17
C ARG A 38 12.55 15.42 -8.52
N SER A 39 13.12 15.62 -7.33
CA SER A 39 13.65 14.50 -6.53
C SER A 39 12.52 13.56 -6.10
N ILE A 40 12.49 12.35 -6.68
CA ILE A 40 11.55 11.28 -6.31
C ILE A 40 11.62 11.00 -4.81
N LYS A 41 12.83 10.90 -4.26
CA LYS A 41 13.06 10.67 -2.82
C LYS A 41 12.39 11.73 -1.96
N GLN A 42 12.59 13.02 -2.26
CA GLN A 42 11.96 14.10 -1.50
C GLN A 42 10.44 14.09 -1.66
N ALA A 43 9.95 13.84 -2.88
CA ALA A 43 8.52 13.76 -3.17
C ALA A 43 7.84 12.63 -2.37
N LEU A 44 8.42 11.42 -2.36
CA LEU A 44 7.89 10.28 -1.62
C LEU A 44 7.94 10.51 -0.09
N ARG A 45 9.00 11.12 0.42
CA ARG A 45 9.08 11.48 1.85
C ARG A 45 8.00 12.49 2.24
N ALA A 46 7.74 13.49 1.40
CA ALA A 46 6.68 14.48 1.63
C ALA A 46 5.30 13.82 1.55
N TYR A 47 5.05 13.02 0.50
CA TYR A 47 3.83 12.23 0.37
C TYR A 47 3.58 11.35 1.60
N ALA A 48 4.60 10.66 2.10
CA ALA A 48 4.46 9.79 3.26
C ALA A 48 4.01 10.56 4.50
N LYS A 49 4.59 11.74 4.78
CA LYS A 49 4.19 12.60 5.90
C LYS A 49 2.70 12.99 5.83
N GLU A 50 2.24 13.37 4.64
CA GLU A 50 0.83 13.72 4.41
C GLU A 50 -0.11 12.52 4.48
N ARG A 51 0.40 11.32 4.14
CA ARG A 51 -0.40 10.10 4.14
C ARG A 51 -0.58 9.49 5.53
N ILE A 52 0.43 9.58 6.41
CA ILE A 52 0.39 9.00 7.78
C ILE A 52 -0.85 9.43 8.56
N VAL A 53 -1.24 10.69 8.43
CA VAL A 53 -2.39 11.26 9.16
C VAL A 53 -3.75 10.88 8.57
N LYS A 54 -3.78 10.22 7.42
CA LYS A 54 -5.00 9.83 6.67
C LYS A 54 -5.26 8.32 6.67
N VAL A 55 -4.34 7.54 7.23
CA VAL A 55 -4.47 6.07 7.34
C VAL A 55 -4.80 5.70 8.78
N ASP A 56 -5.47 4.57 8.98
CA ASP A 56 -5.82 4.07 10.32
C ASP A 56 -5.01 2.82 10.68
N SER A 57 -4.66 2.00 9.70
CA SER A 57 -3.86 0.78 9.89
C SER A 57 -2.49 1.10 10.51
N LYS A 58 -2.26 0.59 11.72
CA LYS A 58 -0.96 0.69 12.40
C LYS A 58 0.21 0.13 11.56
N PRO A 59 0.09 -1.05 10.91
CA PRO A 59 1.13 -1.52 10.00
C PRO A 59 1.43 -0.57 8.85
N LEU A 60 0.39 0.06 8.28
CA LEU A 60 0.55 1.01 7.18
C LEU A 60 1.19 2.32 7.65
N LYS A 61 0.80 2.83 8.83
CA LYS A 61 1.47 3.97 9.48
C LYS A 61 2.96 3.71 9.64
N GLY A 62 3.35 2.55 10.18
CA GLY A 62 4.75 2.20 10.36
C GLY A 62 5.53 2.18 9.03
N ALA A 63 4.96 1.64 7.96
CA ALA A 63 5.59 1.67 6.63
C ALA A 63 5.75 3.11 6.09
N LEU A 64 4.77 3.97 6.31
CA LEU A 64 4.85 5.37 5.89
C LEU A 64 5.83 6.20 6.73
N GLU A 65 5.94 5.95 8.04
CA GLU A 65 6.97 6.57 8.90
C GLU A 65 8.38 6.20 8.45
N GLN A 66 8.59 4.94 8.07
CA GLN A 66 9.85 4.50 7.46
C GLN A 66 10.08 5.18 6.11
N MET A 67 9.05 5.27 5.25
CA MET A 67 9.14 5.97 3.97
C MET A 67 9.50 7.46 4.16
N ALA A 68 8.94 8.13 5.16
CA ALA A 68 9.15 9.55 5.43
C ALA A 68 10.60 9.89 5.85
N SER A 69 11.34 8.91 6.40
CA SER A 69 12.69 9.09 6.95
C SER A 69 13.79 8.37 6.15
N SER A 70 13.45 7.30 5.41
CA SER A 70 14.38 6.42 4.70
C SER A 70 15.23 7.14 3.65
N LEU A 71 16.49 6.72 3.47
CA LEU A 71 17.35 7.15 2.36
C LEU A 71 16.86 6.64 1.00
N PHE A 72 16.06 5.57 1.00
CA PHE A 72 15.51 4.88 -0.17
C PHE A 72 13.99 4.68 0.01
N PRO A 73 13.17 5.74 0.02
CA PRO A 73 11.74 5.65 0.31
C PRO A 73 10.95 4.76 -0.68
N GLU A 74 11.47 4.55 -1.88
CA GLU A 74 10.90 3.68 -2.90
C GLU A 74 10.75 2.22 -2.43
N THR A 75 11.63 1.76 -1.53
CA THR A 75 11.60 0.38 -1.00
C THR A 75 10.33 0.10 -0.20
N GLU A 76 9.77 1.12 0.44
CA GLU A 76 8.56 0.96 1.24
C GLU A 76 7.31 0.74 0.37
N ILE A 77 7.31 1.18 -0.91
CA ILE A 77 6.24 0.81 -1.85
C ILE A 77 6.23 -0.71 -2.06
N ALA A 78 7.41 -1.31 -2.30
CA ALA A 78 7.54 -2.75 -2.46
C ALA A 78 7.17 -3.51 -1.17
N ARG A 79 7.48 -2.94 -0.01
CA ARG A 79 7.11 -3.50 1.30
C ARG A 79 5.60 -3.52 1.52
N ILE A 80 4.90 -2.43 1.17
CA ILE A 80 3.44 -2.34 1.28
C ILE A 80 2.77 -3.34 0.31
N ARG A 81 3.24 -3.44 -0.94
CA ARG A 81 2.79 -4.49 -1.88
C ARG A 81 2.98 -5.89 -1.33
N SER A 82 4.13 -6.15 -0.70
CA SER A 82 4.40 -7.46 -0.10
C SER A 82 3.46 -7.75 1.07
N CYS A 83 3.02 -6.72 1.81
CA CYS A 83 1.99 -6.86 2.84
C CYS A 83 0.65 -7.28 2.23
N VAL A 84 0.22 -6.64 1.14
CA VAL A 84 -1.00 -7.02 0.41
C VAL A 84 -0.92 -8.47 -0.08
N GLY A 85 0.20 -8.89 -0.66
CA GLY A 85 0.38 -10.29 -1.08
C GLY A 85 0.32 -11.30 0.08
N ARG A 86 0.77 -10.91 1.28
CA ARG A 86 0.59 -11.73 2.50
C ARG A 86 -0.86 -11.76 2.96
N MET A 87 -1.59 -10.65 2.87
CA MET A 87 -3.03 -10.60 3.16
C MET A 87 -3.81 -11.52 2.23
N GLU A 88 -3.53 -11.48 0.93
CA GLU A 88 -4.13 -12.40 -0.06
C GLU A 88 -3.83 -13.86 0.29
N SER A 89 -2.56 -14.18 0.58
CA SER A 89 -2.15 -15.54 0.94
C SER A 89 -2.85 -16.04 2.21
N ALA A 90 -3.04 -15.16 3.19
CA ALA A 90 -3.77 -15.48 4.42
C ALA A 90 -5.26 -15.71 4.15
N LEU A 91 -5.90 -14.89 3.30
CA LEU A 91 -7.30 -15.08 2.92
C LEU A 91 -7.55 -16.41 2.21
N VAL A 92 -6.67 -16.76 1.26
CA VAL A 92 -6.74 -18.04 0.54
C VAL A 92 -6.54 -19.21 1.51
N LYS A 93 -5.51 -19.15 2.37
CA LYS A 93 -5.15 -20.26 3.27
C LYS A 93 -6.19 -20.48 4.37
N THR A 94 -6.72 -19.41 4.97
CA THR A 94 -7.60 -19.50 6.14
C THR A 94 -9.07 -19.65 5.75
N PHE A 95 -9.51 -18.99 4.68
CA PHE A 95 -10.93 -18.92 4.32
C PHE A 95 -11.27 -19.60 2.99
N GLY A 96 -10.28 -20.15 2.28
CA GLY A 96 -10.49 -20.82 0.99
C GLY A 96 -10.99 -19.87 -0.11
N VAL A 97 -10.76 -18.57 0.05
CA VAL A 97 -11.16 -17.56 -0.95
C VAL A 97 -10.36 -17.78 -2.24
N LYS A 98 -11.01 -17.59 -3.39
CA LYS A 98 -10.33 -17.67 -4.68
C LYS A 98 -9.23 -16.62 -4.78
N ARG A 99 -8.03 -17.03 -5.22
CA ARG A 99 -6.97 -16.08 -5.59
C ARG A 99 -7.40 -15.33 -6.86
N ALA A 100 -7.21 -14.01 -6.86
CA ALA A 100 -7.47 -13.17 -8.03
C ALA A 100 -6.61 -13.61 -9.23
#